data_AF-A0A9W7L2G8-F1
#
_entry.id   AF-A0A9W7L2G8-F1
#
_cell.length_a   1.000
_cell.length_b   1.000
_cell.length_c   1.000
_cell.angle_alpha   90.00
_cell.angle_beta   90.00
_cell.angle_gamma   90.00
#
_symmetry.space_group_name_H-M   'P 1'
#
loop_
_entity.id
_entity.type
_entity.pdbx_description
1 polymer ?
#
loop_
_entity_poly.entity_id
_entity_poly.type
_entity_poly.pdbx_seq_one_letter_code
_entity_poly.pdbx_strand_id
1 'polypeptide(L)'
;MSIKPNHGHVDAEGLLYSPYLSSWGPRGGRERTLGGLVSEARAIFGAEPPVYATGGGGGGGGRSTVRSGPPSYGEVGGRTGVSTTTTTAAAAGRGTTGGTVLERLTGKIQMKVQGVFNELRTKMEDELKVQAGLTANGEAVGRQMGELGRMKTLIETAVSDVKERRRVLEERVDKRNREASAGTKVNVDDLVKGVDANSEKALELAAGVAAGEDLVYYIDRALIAGGGDVEEGMREVRRTARQQFLKKAWLRKIGKGTGGEGWELR
;
A
#
# COMPACT_ATOMS: atom_id res chain seq x y z
N MET A 1 0.71 15.28 -22.03
CA MET A 1 -0.09 14.19 -21.45
C MET A 1 -0.76 14.75 -20.22
N SER A 2 -2.07 14.62 -20.08
CA SER A 2 -2.81 15.06 -18.90
C SER A 2 -3.66 13.93 -18.36
N ILE A 3 -3.85 13.92 -17.04
CA ILE A 3 -4.79 13.04 -16.37
C ILE A 3 -6.19 13.61 -16.58
N LYS A 4 -7.17 12.73 -16.83
CA LYS A 4 -8.57 13.14 -17.01
C LYS A 4 -9.08 13.79 -15.71
N PRO A 5 -9.61 15.03 -15.77
CA PRO A 5 -10.19 15.66 -14.58
C PRO A 5 -11.41 14.85 -14.11
N ASN A 6 -11.48 14.56 -12.81
CA ASN A 6 -12.51 13.74 -12.14
C ASN A 6 -12.54 12.25 -12.54
N HIS A 7 -11.38 11.59 -12.67
CA HIS A 7 -11.35 10.14 -12.83
C HIS A 7 -11.69 9.44 -11.50
N GLY A 8 -12.62 8.48 -11.52
CA GLY A 8 -13.16 7.85 -10.30
C GLY A 8 -12.13 7.14 -9.41
N HIS A 9 -10.97 6.80 -9.98
CA HIS A 9 -9.89 6.07 -9.31
C HIS A 9 -8.51 6.74 -9.38
N VAL A 10 -8.38 7.93 -10.00
CA VAL A 10 -7.08 8.59 -10.16
C VAL A 10 -7.23 10.10 -10.00
N ASP A 11 -6.46 10.69 -9.10
CA ASP A 11 -6.47 12.15 -8.90
C ASP A 11 -5.58 12.88 -9.91
N ALA A 12 -5.71 14.20 -10.03
CA ALA A 12 -4.91 15.07 -10.90
C ALA A 12 -3.40 14.97 -10.65
N GLU A 13 -2.98 14.51 -9.47
CA GLU A 13 -1.58 14.21 -9.11
C GLU A 13 -1.11 12.80 -9.52
N GLY A 14 -2.00 11.97 -10.07
CA GLY A 14 -1.68 10.60 -10.50
C GLY A 14 -1.76 9.54 -9.40
N LEU A 15 -2.32 9.88 -8.24
CA LEU A 15 -2.55 8.96 -7.13
C LEU A 15 -3.76 8.06 -7.40
N LEU A 16 -3.57 6.75 -7.23
CA LEU A 16 -4.61 5.72 -7.46
C LEU A 16 -5.43 5.47 -6.19
N TYR A 17 -6.74 5.62 -6.30
CA TYR A 17 -7.72 5.35 -5.24
C TYR A 17 -8.57 4.13 -5.60
N SER A 18 -8.29 3.00 -4.96
CA SER A 18 -9.09 1.77 -5.08
C SER A 18 -9.49 1.27 -3.68
N PRO A 19 -10.70 0.72 -3.50
CA PRO A 19 -11.12 -0.02 -2.30
C PRO A 19 -10.18 -1.19 -1.95
N TYR A 20 -9.37 -1.64 -2.92
CA TYR A 20 -8.33 -2.63 -2.72
C TYR A 20 -7.17 -2.10 -1.87
N LEU A 21 -6.79 -0.84 -2.09
CA LEU A 21 -5.72 -0.14 -1.37
C LEU A 21 -6.14 0.33 0.03
N SER A 22 -7.42 0.66 0.23
CA SER A 22 -7.91 1.18 1.52
C SER A 22 -7.83 0.17 2.67
N SER A 23 -7.73 -1.12 2.38
CA SER A 23 -7.49 -2.16 3.40
C SER A 23 -6.16 -2.88 3.21
N TRP A 24 -5.20 -2.23 2.54
CA TRP A 24 -3.84 -2.74 2.38
C TRP A 24 -3.12 -2.70 3.73
N GLY A 25 -2.89 -3.87 4.35
CA GLY A 25 -2.22 -3.91 5.64
C GLY A 25 -2.08 -5.32 6.23
N PRO A 26 -1.41 -5.45 7.40
CA PRO A 26 -1.07 -6.75 8.01
C PRO A 26 -2.27 -7.61 8.43
N ARG A 27 -3.46 -7.01 8.53
CA ARG A 27 -4.74 -7.68 8.81
C ARG A 27 -5.54 -8.02 7.56
N GLY A 28 -5.17 -7.46 6.40
CA GLY A 28 -5.69 -7.88 5.11
C GLY A 28 -5.11 -9.23 4.80
N GLY A 29 -5.94 -10.27 4.73
CA GLY A 29 -5.50 -11.65 4.51
C GLY A 29 -4.58 -11.79 3.30
N ARG A 30 -3.85 -12.92 3.23
CA ARG A 30 -2.89 -13.32 2.18
C ARG A 30 -3.41 -13.24 0.74
N GLU A 31 -4.68 -12.89 0.56
CA GLU A 31 -5.41 -12.76 -0.69
C GLU A 31 -5.12 -11.41 -1.39
N ARG A 32 -4.72 -10.36 -0.65
CA ARG A 32 -4.43 -9.06 -1.25
C ARG A 32 -2.96 -8.92 -1.64
N THR A 33 -2.63 -9.46 -2.80
CA THR A 33 -1.29 -9.37 -3.39
C THR A 33 -1.18 -8.21 -4.39
N LEU A 34 0.07 -7.80 -4.68
CA LEU A 34 0.40 -6.86 -5.75
C LEU A 34 -0.16 -7.33 -7.11
N GLY A 35 -0.17 -8.64 -7.36
CA GLY A 35 -0.77 -9.22 -8.56
C GLY A 35 -2.26 -8.94 -8.68
N GLY A 36 -3.02 -9.04 -7.58
CA GLY A 36 -4.45 -8.69 -7.57
C GLY A 36 -4.69 -7.20 -7.81
N LEU A 37 -3.86 -6.32 -7.23
CA LEU A 37 -3.92 -4.88 -7.49
C LEU A 37 -3.67 -4.55 -8.97
N VAL A 38 -2.67 -5.19 -9.59
CA VAL A 38 -2.38 -4.99 -11.02
C VAL A 38 -3.53 -5.50 -11.90
N SER A 39 -4.16 -6.63 -11.53
CA SER A 39 -5.32 -7.15 -12.24
C SER A 39 -6.52 -6.20 -12.18
N GLU A 40 -6.79 -5.63 -11.01
CA GLU A 40 -7.86 -4.64 -10.82
C GLU A 40 -7.55 -3.32 -11.55
N ALA A 41 -6.32 -2.82 -11.44
CA ALA A 41 -5.87 -1.65 -12.16
C ALA A 41 -5.96 -1.84 -13.68
N ARG A 42 -5.63 -3.03 -14.20
CA ARG A 42 -5.79 -3.36 -15.62
C ARG A 42 -7.25 -3.35 -16.05
N ALA A 43 -8.16 -3.87 -15.23
CA ALA A 43 -9.59 -3.87 -15.54
C ALA A 43 -10.17 -2.45 -15.55
N ILE A 44 -9.83 -1.65 -14.53
CA ILE A 44 -10.29 -0.25 -14.41
C ILE A 44 -9.68 0.62 -15.52
N PHE A 45 -8.36 0.58 -15.71
CA PHE A 45 -7.68 1.41 -16.72
C PHE A 45 -7.84 0.92 -18.15
N GLY A 46 -8.23 -0.34 -18.33
CA GLY A 46 -8.66 -0.85 -19.63
C GLY A 46 -10.04 -0.33 -20.04
N ALA A 47 -10.95 -0.11 -19.07
CA ALA A 47 -12.28 0.44 -19.31
C ALA A 47 -12.26 1.98 -19.39
N GLU A 48 -11.51 2.63 -18.50
CA GLU A 48 -11.38 4.09 -18.46
C GLU A 48 -9.89 4.47 -18.36
N PRO A 49 -9.23 4.83 -19.48
CA PRO A 49 -7.83 5.18 -19.43
C PRO A 49 -7.65 6.51 -18.69
N PRO A 50 -6.75 6.58 -17.68
CA PRO A 50 -6.59 7.77 -16.85
C PRO A 50 -5.78 8.87 -17.53
N VAL A 51 -4.96 8.54 -18.54
CA VAL A 51 -4.03 9.46 -19.21
C VAL A 51 -4.43 9.65 -20.67
N TYR A 52 -4.57 10.91 -21.08
CA TYR A 52 -4.82 11.27 -22.47
C TYR A 52 -3.68 12.12 -23.03
N ALA A 53 -3.47 12.00 -24.35
CA ALA A 53 -2.54 12.85 -25.07
C ALA A 53 -3.17 14.22 -25.29
N THR A 54 -2.62 15.24 -24.63
CA THR A 54 -2.95 16.64 -24.89
C THR A 54 -2.25 17.06 -26.18
N GLY A 55 -2.97 17.08 -27.29
CA GLY A 55 -2.52 17.78 -28.51
C GLY A 55 -2.44 19.29 -28.22
N GLY A 56 -1.32 19.91 -28.55
CA GLY A 56 -1.19 21.37 -28.46
C GLY A 56 -2.09 22.05 -29.49
N GLY A 57 -2.95 22.97 -29.03
CA GLY A 57 -3.67 23.89 -29.90
C GLY A 57 -5.06 24.33 -29.42
N GLY A 58 -5.13 25.53 -28.85
CA GLY A 58 -6.18 26.53 -29.12
C GLY A 58 -7.63 26.30 -28.67
N GLY A 59 -8.04 27.02 -27.61
CA GLY A 59 -9.25 27.88 -27.58
C GLY A 59 -10.65 27.25 -27.48
N GLY A 60 -11.44 27.74 -26.52
CA GLY A 60 -12.91 27.78 -26.62
C GLY A 60 -13.65 27.30 -25.38
N GLY A 61 -14.30 28.23 -24.68
CA GLY A 61 -14.95 28.03 -23.38
C GLY A 61 -16.22 27.18 -23.37
N GLY A 62 -16.73 26.87 -22.16
CA GLY A 62 -18.07 26.33 -22.01
C GLY A 62 -18.43 25.70 -20.66
N ARG A 63 -18.92 26.55 -19.75
CA ARG A 63 -19.98 26.33 -18.74
C ARG A 63 -19.78 25.36 -17.57
N SER A 64 -19.89 25.98 -16.39
CA SER A 64 -20.36 25.45 -15.12
C SER A 64 -21.76 24.83 -15.22
N THR A 65 -21.99 23.73 -14.50
CA THR A 65 -23.28 23.43 -13.87
C THR A 65 -23.09 22.92 -12.45
N VAL A 66 -23.90 23.51 -11.59
CA VAL A 66 -24.09 23.34 -10.15
C VAL A 66 -24.69 21.96 -9.82
N ARG A 67 -24.61 21.60 -8.52
CA ARG A 67 -25.51 20.71 -7.71
C ARG A 67 -24.86 19.35 -7.41
N SER A 68 -24.78 18.81 -6.18
CA SER A 68 -25.21 19.14 -4.81
C SER A 68 -24.64 18.05 -3.87
N GLY A 69 -24.16 18.39 -2.67
CA GLY A 69 -23.59 17.46 -1.67
C GLY A 69 -24.62 16.78 -0.73
N PRO A 70 -24.33 16.62 0.58
CA PRO A 70 -23.40 15.68 1.26
C PRO A 70 -24.16 14.92 2.42
N PRO A 71 -23.56 14.23 3.45
CA PRO A 71 -22.71 14.86 4.47
C PRO A 71 -21.51 14.03 4.98
N SER A 72 -20.45 14.78 5.28
CA SER A 72 -19.37 14.47 6.20
C SER A 72 -19.85 14.72 7.64
N TYR A 73 -19.43 13.88 8.59
CA TYR A 73 -19.52 14.17 10.02
C TYR A 73 -18.11 14.48 10.54
N GLY A 74 -17.94 15.74 10.93
CA GLY A 74 -16.81 16.29 11.66
C GLY A 74 -17.33 17.19 12.79
N GLU A 75 -16.51 17.28 13.82
CA GLU A 75 -16.79 17.59 15.22
C GLU A 75 -16.81 19.09 15.58
N VAL A 76 -17.35 19.36 16.79
CA VAL A 76 -17.13 20.49 17.73
C VAL A 76 -17.39 21.95 17.32
N GLY A 77 -18.26 22.61 18.11
CA GLY A 77 -17.85 23.83 18.84
C GLY A 77 -18.71 25.08 18.70
N GLY A 78 -19.22 25.58 19.85
CA GLY A 78 -19.15 27.01 20.18
C GLY A 78 -20.37 27.93 19.92
N ARG A 79 -21.22 28.05 20.95
CA ARG A 79 -21.68 29.28 21.63
C ARG A 79 -22.22 30.53 20.88
N THR A 80 -23.30 31.04 21.50
CA THR A 80 -23.82 32.42 21.66
C THR A 80 -24.78 33.02 20.62
N GLY A 81 -25.91 33.50 21.14
CA GLY A 81 -26.87 34.40 20.51
C GLY A 81 -27.85 34.91 21.57
N VAL A 82 -27.99 36.23 21.66
CA VAL A 82 -28.75 37.02 22.64
C VAL A 82 -30.00 37.62 21.95
N SER A 83 -31.02 37.97 22.76
CA SER A 83 -32.09 39.00 22.53
C SER A 83 -33.31 38.61 21.67
N THR A 84 -34.57 39.05 21.89
CA THR A 84 -35.19 40.01 22.84
C THR A 84 -36.74 39.80 22.89
N THR A 85 -37.37 40.23 23.98
CA THR A 85 -38.74 40.83 24.13
C THR A 85 -40.01 40.14 23.62
N THR A 86 -40.97 39.94 24.53
CA THR A 86 -42.25 40.70 24.53
C THR A 86 -42.99 40.59 25.88
N THR A 87 -43.19 41.75 26.51
CA THR A 87 -44.34 42.13 27.37
C THR A 87 -45.63 41.96 26.54
N THR A 88 -46.85 41.70 27.03
CA THR A 88 -47.59 41.99 28.27
C THR A 88 -48.94 41.27 28.14
N ALA A 89 -49.55 40.80 29.24
CA ALA A 89 -50.95 41.11 29.60
C ALA A 89 -51.42 40.26 30.79
N ALA A 90 -52.07 40.95 31.72
CA ALA A 90 -52.55 40.49 33.00
C ALA A 90 -53.90 39.75 32.90
N ALA A 91 -54.14 38.83 33.82
CA ALA A 91 -55.49 38.43 34.21
C ALA A 91 -55.53 38.24 35.74
N ALA A 92 -56.55 38.84 36.33
CA ALA A 92 -56.73 39.09 37.75
C ALA A 92 -56.94 37.82 38.59
N GLY A 93 -56.41 37.85 39.81
CA GLY A 93 -56.69 36.91 40.89
C GLY A 93 -56.70 37.63 42.23
N ARG A 94 -57.88 38.12 42.59
CA ARG A 94 -58.25 38.87 43.80
C ARG A 94 -58.14 37.98 45.04
N GLY A 95 -57.53 38.46 46.12
CA GLY A 95 -57.48 37.70 47.38
C GLY A 95 -56.88 38.43 48.59
N THR A 96 -57.74 39.14 49.31
CA THR A 96 -57.73 39.32 50.77
C THR A 96 -56.53 40.00 51.44
N THR A 97 -56.57 41.34 51.45
CA THR A 97 -55.99 42.15 52.53
C THR A 97 -56.82 41.96 53.80
N GLY A 98 -56.41 41.03 54.66
CA GLY A 98 -57.07 40.82 55.96
C GLY A 98 -56.32 39.93 56.95
N GLY A 99 -55.17 39.39 56.58
CA GLY A 99 -54.30 38.67 57.51
C GLY A 99 -53.56 39.62 58.43
N THR A 100 -53.51 39.28 59.72
CA THR A 100 -52.70 39.97 60.74
C THR A 100 -51.26 40.14 60.23
N VAL A 101 -50.52 41.13 60.76
CA VAL A 101 -49.12 41.42 60.35
C VAL A 101 -48.24 40.16 60.31
N LEU A 102 -48.53 39.20 61.19
CA LEU A 102 -47.92 37.87 61.23
C LEU A 102 -48.07 37.09 59.92
N GLU A 103 -49.24 37.03 59.31
CA GLU A 103 -49.47 36.22 58.10
C GLU A 103 -48.73 36.78 56.87
N ARG A 104 -48.63 38.12 56.77
CA ARG A 104 -47.81 38.79 55.75
C ARG A 104 -46.31 38.61 55.98
N LEU A 105 -45.89 38.63 57.25
CA LEU A 105 -44.50 38.39 57.62
C LEU A 105 -44.12 36.93 57.35
N THR A 106 -44.98 35.98 57.74
CA THR A 106 -44.83 34.55 57.45
C THR A 106 -44.78 34.29 55.95
N GLY A 107 -45.67 34.89 55.15
CA GLY A 107 -45.62 34.79 53.69
C GLY A 107 -44.35 35.40 53.07
N LYS A 108 -43.89 36.56 53.55
CA LYS A 108 -42.62 37.18 53.10
C LYS A 108 -41.39 36.35 53.50
N ILE A 109 -41.39 35.77 54.69
CA ILE A 109 -40.33 34.87 55.16
C ILE A 109 -40.33 33.61 54.30
N GLN A 110 -41.49 33.01 54.09
CA GLN A 110 -41.64 31.81 53.27
C GLN A 110 -41.16 32.03 51.83
N MET A 111 -41.51 33.16 51.21
CA MET A 111 -41.01 33.53 49.87
C MET A 111 -39.49 33.76 49.83
N LYS A 112 -38.91 34.41 50.85
CA LYS A 112 -37.45 34.59 50.93
C LYS A 112 -36.73 33.27 51.16
N VAL A 113 -37.23 32.43 52.06
CA VAL A 113 -36.69 31.09 52.33
C VAL A 113 -36.77 30.23 51.06
N GLN A 114 -37.89 30.27 50.35
CA GLN A 114 -38.07 29.52 49.11
C GLN A 114 -37.21 30.07 47.96
N GLY A 115 -36.99 31.39 47.90
CA GLY A 115 -36.05 32.01 46.96
C GLY A 115 -34.59 31.61 47.23
N VAL A 116 -34.14 31.68 48.48
CA VAL A 116 -32.79 31.24 48.89
C VAL A 116 -32.63 29.73 48.65
N PHE A 117 -33.66 28.94 48.90
CA PHE A 117 -33.64 27.49 48.65
C PHE A 117 -33.54 27.17 47.16
N ASN A 118 -34.26 27.89 46.30
CA ASN A 118 -34.17 27.73 44.85
C ASN A 118 -32.79 28.18 44.33
N GLU A 119 -32.25 29.27 44.85
CA GLU A 119 -30.91 29.74 44.47
C GLU A 119 -29.83 28.72 44.88
N LEU A 120 -29.91 28.19 46.11
CA LEU A 120 -29.01 27.14 46.59
C LEU A 120 -29.12 25.88 45.74
N ARG A 121 -30.33 25.50 45.34
CA ARG A 121 -30.58 24.36 44.45
C ARG A 121 -29.95 24.58 43.06
N THR A 122 -30.09 25.77 42.48
CA THR A 122 -29.49 26.08 41.17
C THR A 122 -27.96 26.06 41.22
N LYS A 123 -27.36 26.61 42.28
CA LYS A 123 -25.90 26.56 42.48
C LYS A 123 -25.41 25.13 42.66
N MET A 124 -26.14 24.32 43.43
CA MET A 124 -25.83 22.90 43.62
C MET A 124 -25.95 22.11 42.30
N GLU A 125 -26.96 22.38 41.48
CA GLU A 125 -27.09 21.75 40.15
C GLU A 125 -25.96 22.17 39.20
N ASP A 126 -25.53 23.43 39.23
CA ASP A 126 -24.43 23.92 38.39
C ASP A 126 -23.07 23.38 38.85
N GLU A 127 -22.82 23.32 40.16
CA GLU A 127 -21.61 22.71 40.72
C GLU A 127 -21.55 21.21 40.40
N LEU A 128 -22.67 20.48 40.53
CA LEU A 128 -22.74 19.06 40.13
C LEU A 128 -22.47 18.87 38.63
N LYS A 129 -22.96 19.76 37.76
CA LYS A 129 -22.64 19.72 36.32
C LYS A 129 -21.16 19.96 36.06
N VAL A 130 -20.54 20.91 36.75
CA VAL A 130 -19.09 21.17 36.62
C VAL A 130 -18.29 19.98 37.12
N GLN A 131 -18.67 19.39 38.25
CA GLN A 131 -18.02 18.22 38.81
C GLN A 131 -18.16 17.00 37.88
N ALA A 132 -19.35 16.78 37.30
CA ALA A 132 -19.57 15.75 36.29
C ALA A 132 -18.77 16.00 34.99
N GLY A 133 -18.62 17.28 34.59
CA GLY A 133 -17.79 17.64 33.44
C GLY A 133 -16.30 17.41 33.68
N LEU A 134 -15.81 17.74 34.88
CA LEU A 134 -14.42 17.51 35.27
C LEU A 134 -14.09 16.02 35.39
N THR A 135 -15.00 15.20 35.94
CA THR A 135 -14.80 13.75 35.98
C THR A 135 -14.83 13.14 34.59
N ALA A 136 -15.77 13.54 33.73
CA ALA A 136 -15.84 13.08 32.34
C ALA A 136 -14.58 13.47 31.54
N ASN A 137 -14.08 14.69 31.72
CA ASN A 137 -12.82 15.14 31.11
C ASN A 137 -11.62 14.36 31.66
N GLY A 138 -11.57 14.11 32.98
CA GLY A 138 -10.54 13.29 33.60
C GLY A 138 -10.51 11.87 33.06
N GLU A 139 -11.68 11.25 32.91
CA GLU A 139 -11.83 9.94 32.27
C GLU A 139 -11.41 9.96 30.79
N ALA A 140 -11.77 11.00 30.04
CA ALA A 140 -11.38 11.15 28.64
C ALA A 140 -9.86 11.27 28.49
N VAL A 141 -9.21 12.10 29.30
CA VAL A 141 -7.75 12.24 29.35
C VAL A 141 -7.11 10.91 29.77
N GLY A 142 -7.67 10.21 30.76
CA GLY A 142 -7.20 8.88 31.16
C GLY A 142 -7.27 7.86 30.03
N ARG A 143 -8.36 7.85 29.25
CA ARG A 143 -8.51 7.00 28.05
C ARG A 143 -7.45 7.32 27.00
N GLN A 144 -7.26 8.60 26.68
CA GLN A 144 -6.26 9.05 25.70
C GLN A 144 -4.84 8.72 26.15
N MET A 145 -4.53 8.91 27.43
CA MET A 145 -3.22 8.61 27.98
C MET A 145 -2.93 7.10 27.99
N GLY A 146 -3.95 6.28 28.22
CA GLY A 146 -3.86 4.82 28.04
C GLY A 146 -3.62 4.41 26.58
N GLU A 147 -4.26 5.08 25.62
CA GLU A 147 -4.05 4.85 24.19
C GLU A 147 -2.64 5.25 23.74
N LEU A 148 -2.19 6.45 24.14
CA LEU A 148 -0.82 6.90 23.90
C LEU A 148 0.20 5.98 24.55
N GLY A 149 -0.08 5.44 25.74
CA GLY A 149 0.73 4.42 26.39
C GLY A 149 0.88 3.16 25.53
N ARG A 150 -0.22 2.64 24.96
CA ARG A 150 -0.19 1.49 24.05
C ARG A 150 0.55 1.80 22.74
N MET A 151 0.34 2.98 22.16
CA MET A 151 1.05 3.38 20.94
C MET A 151 2.55 3.51 21.20
N LYS A 152 2.95 4.09 22.33
CA LYS A 152 4.36 4.18 22.73
C LYS A 152 5.00 2.80 22.85
N THR A 153 4.37 1.86 23.56
CA THR A 153 4.94 0.50 23.71
C THR A 153 5.00 -0.25 22.38
N LEU A 154 4.02 -0.07 21.50
CA LEU A 154 4.04 -0.64 20.14
C LEU A 154 5.20 -0.07 19.31
N ILE A 155 5.40 1.25 19.32
CA ILE A 155 6.49 1.91 18.61
C ILE A 155 7.84 1.47 19.18
N GLU A 156 7.99 1.43 20.51
CA GLU A 156 9.23 0.94 21.15
C GLU A 156 9.56 -0.49 20.74
N THR A 157 8.55 -1.36 20.68
CA THR A 157 8.72 -2.75 20.22
C THR A 157 9.11 -2.79 18.74
N ALA A 158 8.43 -2.05 17.87
CA ALA A 158 8.74 -2.00 16.44
C ALA A 158 10.14 -1.43 16.18
N VAL A 159 10.56 -0.41 16.93
CA VAL A 159 11.93 0.15 16.84
C VAL A 159 12.96 -0.90 17.27
N SER A 160 12.68 -1.68 18.32
CA SER A 160 13.59 -2.75 18.74
C SER A 160 13.73 -3.85 17.67
N ASP A 161 12.64 -4.26 17.03
CA ASP A 161 12.65 -5.26 15.95
C ASP A 161 13.39 -4.76 14.70
N VAL A 162 13.14 -3.51 14.29
CA VAL A 162 13.86 -2.89 13.17
C VAL A 162 15.36 -2.77 13.46
N LYS A 163 15.75 -2.48 14.71
CA LYS A 163 17.16 -2.44 15.12
C LYS A 163 17.82 -3.82 15.01
N GLU A 164 17.17 -4.89 15.48
CA GLU A 164 17.75 -6.24 15.37
C GLU A 164 17.85 -6.69 13.90
N ARG A 165 16.81 -6.44 13.09
CA ARG A 165 16.84 -6.75 11.65
C ARG A 165 17.96 -5.99 10.93
N ARG A 166 18.17 -4.71 11.28
CA ARG A 166 19.27 -3.91 10.74
C ARG A 166 20.61 -4.54 11.11
N ARG A 167 20.80 -4.98 12.36
CA ARG A 167 22.04 -5.63 12.83
C ARG A 167 22.40 -6.85 11.99
N VAL A 168 21.42 -7.73 11.76
CA VAL A 168 21.59 -8.94 10.93
C VAL A 168 21.89 -8.59 9.47
N LEU A 169 21.25 -7.55 8.94
CA LEU A 169 21.51 -7.07 7.57
C LEU A 169 22.91 -6.48 7.44
N GLU A 170 23.35 -5.66 8.38
CA GLU A 170 24.71 -5.09 8.42
C GLU A 170 25.76 -6.20 8.48
N GLU A 171 25.58 -7.21 9.34
CA GLU A 171 26.49 -8.36 9.41
C GLU A 171 26.55 -9.14 8.08
N ARG A 172 25.40 -9.37 7.43
CA ARG A 172 25.33 -10.03 6.12
C ARG A 172 25.99 -9.19 5.01
N VAL A 173 25.80 -7.87 5.04
CA VAL A 173 26.40 -6.95 4.07
C VAL A 173 27.90 -6.91 4.26
N ASP A 174 28.41 -6.80 5.49
CA ASP A 174 29.83 -6.83 5.79
C ASP A 174 30.47 -8.15 5.36
N LYS A 175 29.80 -9.28 5.62
CA LYS A 175 30.26 -10.59 5.15
C LYS A 175 30.36 -10.64 3.62
N ARG A 176 29.30 -10.24 2.90
CA ARG A 176 29.30 -10.16 1.43
C ARG A 176 30.34 -9.19 0.89
N ASN A 177 30.56 -8.05 1.54
CA ASN A 177 31.55 -7.06 1.12
C ASN A 177 32.97 -7.58 1.34
N ARG A 178 33.24 -8.33 2.41
CA ARG A 178 34.50 -9.03 2.61
C ARG A 178 34.72 -10.11 1.55
N GLU A 179 33.70 -10.92 1.25
CA GLU A 179 33.74 -11.93 0.18
C GLU A 179 33.95 -11.31 -1.21
N ALA A 180 33.31 -10.17 -1.49
CA ALA A 180 33.50 -9.43 -2.74
C ALA A 180 34.89 -8.77 -2.83
N SER A 181 35.38 -8.22 -1.72
CA SER A 181 36.73 -7.61 -1.65
C SER A 181 37.84 -8.65 -1.68
N ALA A 182 37.55 -9.90 -1.32
CA ALA A 182 38.47 -11.03 -1.49
C ALA A 182 38.74 -11.38 -2.96
N GLY A 183 38.08 -10.70 -3.91
CA GLY A 183 38.53 -10.64 -5.30
C GLY A 183 38.41 -11.95 -6.07
N THR A 184 37.62 -12.91 -5.58
CA THR A 184 37.26 -14.07 -6.38
C THR A 184 36.40 -13.57 -7.54
N LYS A 185 37.00 -13.45 -8.73
CA LYS A 185 36.28 -13.20 -9.97
C LYS A 185 35.29 -14.36 -10.12
N VAL A 186 34.03 -14.13 -9.73
CA VAL A 186 33.00 -15.15 -9.78
C VAL A 186 32.76 -15.42 -11.26
N ASN A 187 33.29 -16.53 -11.76
CA ASN A 187 33.03 -16.93 -13.14
C ASN A 187 31.55 -17.30 -13.23
N VAL A 188 30.86 -16.73 -14.21
CA VAL A 188 29.42 -16.97 -14.46
C VAL A 188 29.16 -18.46 -14.69
N ASP A 189 30.14 -19.16 -15.28
CA ASP A 189 30.09 -20.59 -15.57
C ASP A 189 30.19 -21.46 -14.30
N ASP A 190 30.74 -20.95 -13.20
CA ASP A 190 30.82 -21.69 -11.93
C ASP A 190 29.53 -21.60 -11.10
N LEU A 191 28.68 -20.62 -11.39
CA LEU A 191 27.39 -20.41 -10.70
C LEU A 191 26.31 -21.37 -11.18
N VAL A 192 26.40 -21.84 -12.43
CA VAL A 192 25.38 -22.67 -13.08
C VAL A 192 26.03 -23.96 -13.55
N LYS A 193 26.12 -24.93 -12.64
CA LYS A 193 26.57 -26.30 -12.96
C LYS A 193 25.38 -27.25 -13.00
N GLY A 194 25.53 -28.33 -13.76
CA GLY A 194 24.55 -29.42 -13.78
C GLY A 194 24.35 -30.00 -12.37
N VAL A 195 23.13 -30.47 -12.09
CA VAL A 195 22.78 -31.07 -10.78
C VAL A 195 23.61 -32.33 -10.50
N ASP A 196 24.03 -33.03 -11.56
CA ASP A 196 24.86 -34.23 -11.53
C ASP A 196 25.95 -34.18 -12.62
N ALA A 197 26.99 -35.01 -12.45
CA ALA A 197 28.13 -35.07 -13.38
C ALA A 197 27.74 -35.48 -14.81
N ASN A 198 26.61 -36.20 -15.00
CA ASN A 198 26.12 -36.53 -16.33
C ASN A 198 25.33 -35.37 -16.93
N SER A 199 24.54 -34.63 -16.14
CA SER A 199 23.88 -33.40 -16.61
C SER A 199 24.86 -32.28 -16.95
N GLU A 200 25.95 -32.13 -16.19
CA GLU A 200 27.01 -31.17 -16.54
C GLU A 200 27.62 -31.49 -17.91
N LYS A 201 27.99 -32.76 -18.13
CA LYS A 201 28.46 -33.24 -19.44
C LYS A 201 27.39 -33.14 -20.53
N ALA A 202 26.12 -33.35 -20.19
CA ALA A 202 25.02 -33.21 -21.14
C ALA A 202 24.87 -31.75 -21.60
N LEU A 203 25.00 -30.78 -20.69
CA LEU A 203 24.99 -29.35 -21.02
C LEU A 203 26.17 -28.98 -21.92
N GLU A 204 27.39 -29.43 -21.61
CA GLU A 204 28.57 -29.20 -22.44
C GLU A 204 28.41 -29.81 -23.84
N LEU A 205 27.93 -31.06 -23.92
CA LEU A 205 27.69 -31.74 -25.19
C LEU A 205 26.59 -31.07 -26.01
N ALA A 206 25.52 -30.59 -25.37
CA ALA A 206 24.44 -29.86 -26.04
C ALA A 206 24.92 -28.51 -26.58
N ALA A 207 25.64 -27.74 -25.78
CA ALA A 207 26.27 -26.49 -26.23
C ALA A 207 27.25 -26.75 -27.40
N GLY A 208 28.03 -27.82 -27.30
CA GLY A 208 28.96 -28.23 -28.34
C GLY A 208 28.32 -28.75 -29.63
N VAL A 209 27.04 -29.15 -29.60
CA VAL A 209 26.25 -29.50 -30.81
C VAL A 209 25.75 -28.24 -31.48
N ALA A 210 25.15 -27.32 -30.70
CA ALA A 210 24.64 -26.03 -31.20
C ALA A 210 25.76 -25.20 -31.83
N ALA A 211 26.92 -25.09 -31.18
CA ALA A 211 28.09 -24.41 -31.73
C ALA A 211 28.59 -25.03 -33.05
N GLY A 212 28.39 -26.33 -33.24
CA GLY A 212 28.71 -26.98 -34.51
C GLY A 212 27.75 -26.61 -35.63
N GLU A 213 26.47 -26.38 -35.32
CA GLU A 213 25.44 -26.00 -36.31
C GLU A 213 25.71 -24.57 -36.78
N ASP A 214 26.05 -23.69 -35.83
CA ASP A 214 26.53 -22.34 -36.13
C ASP A 214 27.80 -22.36 -36.99
N LEU A 215 28.77 -23.23 -36.67
CA LEU A 215 30.00 -23.34 -37.46
C LEU A 215 29.71 -23.77 -38.90
N VAL A 216 28.85 -24.77 -39.11
CA VAL A 216 28.43 -25.18 -40.47
C VAL A 216 27.75 -24.03 -41.20
N TYR A 217 26.88 -23.28 -40.52
CA TYR A 217 26.20 -22.11 -41.08
C TYR A 217 27.20 -21.02 -41.52
N TYR A 218 28.20 -20.71 -40.69
CA TYR A 218 29.21 -19.71 -41.04
C TYR A 218 30.18 -20.19 -42.12
N ILE A 219 30.48 -21.48 -42.19
CA ILE A 219 31.27 -22.05 -43.30
C ILE A 219 30.49 -21.88 -44.61
N ASP A 220 29.23 -22.30 -44.67
CA ASP A 220 28.40 -22.15 -45.87
C ASP A 220 28.32 -20.68 -46.33
N ARG A 221 28.12 -19.76 -45.38
CA ARG A 221 28.12 -18.32 -45.65
C ARG A 221 29.47 -17.81 -46.17
N ALA A 222 30.58 -18.30 -45.64
CA ALA A 222 31.92 -17.91 -46.08
C ALA A 222 32.22 -18.41 -47.50
N LEU A 223 31.73 -19.60 -47.87
CA LEU A 223 31.85 -20.15 -49.22
C LEU A 223 31.04 -19.32 -50.23
N ILE A 224 29.80 -18.95 -49.89
CA ILE A 224 28.95 -18.10 -50.75
C ILE A 224 29.59 -16.72 -50.96
N ALA A 225 30.26 -16.18 -49.96
CA ALA A 225 30.98 -14.91 -50.04
C ALA A 225 32.28 -14.99 -50.87
N GLY A 226 32.66 -16.16 -51.38
CA GLY A 226 33.90 -16.38 -52.13
C GLY A 226 35.17 -16.36 -51.27
N GLY A 227 35.02 -16.51 -49.94
CA GLY A 227 36.10 -16.34 -48.97
C GLY A 227 37.02 -17.56 -48.78
N GLY A 228 36.84 -18.65 -49.54
CA GLY A 228 37.64 -19.87 -49.39
C GLY A 228 37.44 -20.88 -50.52
N ASP A 229 38.31 -21.89 -50.56
CA ASP A 229 38.20 -23.02 -51.48
C ASP A 229 37.07 -23.97 -51.04
N VAL A 230 36.25 -24.42 -51.99
CA VAL A 230 35.08 -25.28 -51.74
C VAL A 230 35.53 -26.63 -51.17
N GLU A 231 36.67 -27.14 -51.62
CA GLU A 231 37.26 -28.39 -51.15
C GLU A 231 37.63 -28.31 -49.65
N GLU A 232 38.20 -27.18 -49.24
CA GLU A 232 38.57 -26.89 -47.84
C GLU A 232 37.33 -26.74 -46.96
N GLY A 233 36.33 -25.99 -47.43
CA GLY A 233 35.03 -25.86 -46.75
C GLY A 233 34.34 -27.20 -46.53
N MET A 234 34.22 -28.03 -47.57
CA MET A 234 33.61 -29.36 -47.46
C MET A 234 34.41 -30.30 -46.54
N ARG A 235 35.74 -30.15 -46.47
CA ARG A 235 36.58 -30.91 -45.51
C ARG A 235 36.23 -30.54 -44.07
N GLU A 236 36.08 -29.26 -43.77
CA GLU A 236 35.75 -28.78 -42.43
C GLU A 236 34.30 -29.08 -42.05
N VAL A 237 33.34 -28.93 -42.96
CA VAL A 237 31.94 -29.36 -42.75
C VAL A 237 31.87 -30.85 -42.39
N ARG A 238 32.60 -31.71 -43.11
CA ARG A 238 32.66 -33.15 -42.79
C ARG A 238 33.30 -33.42 -41.42
N ARG A 239 34.32 -32.64 -41.04
CA ARG A 239 34.96 -32.74 -39.72
C ARG A 239 33.98 -32.36 -38.61
N THR A 240 33.31 -31.23 -38.75
CA THR A 240 32.30 -30.73 -37.80
C THR A 240 31.12 -31.68 -37.70
N ALA A 241 30.59 -32.18 -38.82
CA ALA A 241 29.49 -33.15 -38.84
C ALA A 241 29.85 -34.46 -38.11
N ARG A 242 31.08 -34.97 -38.28
CA ARG A 242 31.57 -36.13 -37.51
C ARG A 242 31.62 -35.86 -36.01
N GLN A 243 32.09 -34.68 -35.60
CA GLN A 243 32.14 -34.29 -34.18
C GLN A 243 30.73 -34.13 -33.60
N GLN A 244 29.81 -33.50 -34.33
CA GLN A 244 28.41 -33.37 -33.92
C GLN A 244 27.74 -34.72 -33.79
N PHE A 245 27.96 -35.65 -34.73
CA PHE A 245 27.41 -37.00 -34.63
C PHE A 245 27.89 -37.71 -33.36
N LEU A 246 29.19 -37.63 -33.04
CA LEU A 246 29.73 -38.21 -31.81
C LEU A 246 29.12 -37.57 -30.56
N LYS A 247 29.00 -36.23 -30.52
CA LYS A 247 28.38 -35.52 -29.38
C LYS A 247 26.90 -35.86 -29.22
N LYS A 248 26.10 -35.86 -30.30
CA LYS A 248 24.68 -36.29 -30.30
C LYS A 248 24.55 -37.75 -29.85
N ALA A 249 25.45 -38.65 -30.30
CA ALA A 249 25.46 -40.05 -29.89
C ALA A 249 25.78 -40.24 -28.40
N TRP A 250 26.77 -39.50 -27.87
CA TRP A 250 27.09 -39.49 -26.44
C TRP A 250 25.95 -38.94 -25.59
N LEU A 251 25.30 -37.86 -26.03
CA LEU A 251 24.13 -37.31 -25.35
C LEU A 251 22.97 -38.31 -25.29
N ARG A 252 22.69 -39.01 -26.41
CA ARG A 252 21.69 -40.10 -26.44
C ARG A 252 22.04 -41.25 -25.49
N LYS A 253 23.32 -41.57 -25.34
CA LYS A 253 23.77 -42.60 -24.39
C LYS A 253 23.55 -42.17 -22.94
N ILE A 254 23.83 -40.91 -22.61
CA ILE A 254 23.58 -40.34 -21.28
C ILE A 254 22.08 -40.32 -20.98
N GLY A 255 21.24 -39.85 -21.92
CA GLY A 255 19.79 -39.79 -21.75
C GLY A 255 19.14 -41.16 -21.53
N LYS A 256 19.61 -42.21 -22.23
CA LYS A 256 19.17 -43.59 -21.99
C LYS A 256 19.55 -44.10 -20.59
N GLY A 257 20.69 -43.67 -20.06
CA GLY A 257 21.17 -44.07 -18.72
C GLY A 257 20.43 -43.38 -17.57
N THR A 258 19.85 -42.20 -17.80
CA THR A 258 19.13 -41.42 -16.77
C THR A 258 17.61 -41.64 -16.80
N GLY A 259 17.11 -42.62 -17.58
CA GLY A 259 15.68 -42.89 -17.72
C GLY A 259 14.90 -41.82 -18.50
N GLY A 260 15.61 -40.86 -19.11
CA GLY A 260 15.01 -39.83 -19.95
C GLY A 260 14.79 -40.35 -21.36
N GLU A 261 13.62 -40.94 -21.62
CA GLU A 261 13.09 -41.07 -22.97
C GLU A 261 12.83 -39.67 -23.53
N GLY A 262 13.78 -39.08 -24.26
CA GLY A 262 13.52 -37.80 -24.94
C GLY A 262 14.68 -36.83 -25.13
N TRP A 263 15.94 -37.21 -24.86
CA TRP A 263 17.09 -36.37 -25.23
C TRP A 263 17.42 -36.50 -26.72
N GLU A 264 16.46 -36.17 -27.59
CA GLU A 264 16.71 -35.94 -29.01
C GLU A 264 16.81 -34.42 -29.22
N LEU A 265 18.05 -33.92 -29.27
CA LEU A 265 18.30 -32.57 -29.79
C LEU A 265 17.86 -32.57 -31.27
N ARG A 266 16.78 -31.85 -31.55
CA ARG A 266 16.34 -31.55 -32.92
C ARG A 266 17.39 -30.71 -33.61
#